data_AF-A0A936WD76-F1
#
_entry.id   AF-A0A936WD76-F1
#
_cell.length_a   1.000
_cell.length_b   1.000
_cell.length_c   1.000
_cell.angle_alpha   90.00
_cell.angle_beta   90.00
_cell.angle_gamma   90.00
#
_symmetry.space_group_name_H-M   'P 1'
#
loop_
_entity.id
_entity.type
_entity.pdbx_description
1 polymer ?
#
loop_
_entity_poly.entity_id
_entity_poly.type
_entity_poly.pdbx_seq_one_letter_code
_entity_poly.pdbx_strand_id
1 'polypeptide(L)'
;MKRLLPLLFVLAACSTAEAPPADVLERAKFKQVLLGAQLVEARLNQEMVIEHRTDNPVEVYYTELFKKEGITREQFEHTYRFYTEHPAELKVIYEELIVELDSLKERAVDQRAVPR
;
A
#
# COMPACT_ATOMS: atom_id res chain seq x y z
N MET A 1 -44.03 22.41 -31.78
CA MET A 1 -42.73 21.72 -31.82
C MET A 1 -41.74 22.37 -30.85
N LYS A 2 -41.53 21.79 -29.66
CA LYS A 2 -40.34 22.11 -28.84
C LYS A 2 -40.05 20.93 -27.90
N ARG A 3 -39.24 20.03 -28.47
CA ARG A 3 -38.25 19.12 -27.89
C ARG A 3 -38.58 18.46 -26.55
N LEU A 4 -38.88 17.17 -26.63
CA LEU A 4 -38.74 16.20 -25.55
C LEU A 4 -37.36 16.28 -24.90
N LEU A 5 -37.40 16.25 -23.58
CA LEU A 5 -36.34 15.93 -22.64
C LEU A 5 -35.68 14.58 -22.99
N PRO A 6 -34.34 14.49 -23.11
CA PRO A 6 -33.60 13.29 -22.78
C PRO A 6 -32.91 13.54 -21.44
N LEU A 7 -33.50 13.09 -20.34
CA LEU A 7 -33.10 11.88 -19.64
C LEU A 7 -31.58 11.74 -19.57
N LEU A 8 -31.00 12.51 -18.65
CA LEU A 8 -29.63 12.38 -18.17
C LEU A 8 -29.53 11.06 -17.36
N PHE A 9 -29.43 9.94 -18.06
CA PHE A 9 -29.05 8.66 -17.47
C PHE A 9 -27.55 8.72 -17.18
N VAL A 10 -27.19 9.32 -16.06
CA VAL A 10 -25.85 9.16 -15.50
C VAL A 10 -25.75 7.72 -15.04
N LEU A 11 -25.06 6.91 -15.83
CA LEU A 11 -24.56 5.60 -15.45
C LEU A 11 -23.64 5.79 -14.25
N ALA A 12 -24.21 5.69 -13.04
CA ALA A 12 -23.46 5.35 -11.85
C ALA A 12 -23.01 3.89 -12.00
N ALA A 13 -21.97 3.67 -12.81
CA ALA A 13 -21.19 2.45 -12.78
C ALA A 13 -20.32 2.50 -11.52
N CYS A 14 -20.97 2.37 -10.36
CA CYS A 14 -20.30 1.84 -9.19
C CYS A 14 -19.86 0.44 -9.57
N SER A 15 -18.57 0.30 -9.91
CA SER A 15 -17.85 -0.95 -9.75
C SER A 15 -18.03 -1.35 -8.29
N THR A 16 -19.07 -2.13 -7.99
CA THR A 16 -19.16 -2.88 -6.74
C THR A 16 -18.06 -3.93 -6.81
N ALA A 17 -16.83 -3.51 -6.53
CA ALA A 17 -15.85 -4.42 -5.99
C ALA A 17 -16.53 -5.01 -4.75
N GLU A 18 -16.67 -6.33 -4.71
CA GLU A 18 -17.18 -7.05 -3.55
C GLU A 18 -16.42 -6.51 -2.33
N ALA A 19 -17.14 -5.99 -1.34
CA ALA A 19 -16.46 -5.50 -0.15
C ALA A 19 -15.68 -6.66 0.45
N PRO A 20 -14.40 -6.46 0.83
CA PRO A 20 -13.64 -7.52 1.48
C PRO A 20 -14.40 -8.04 2.70
N PRO A 21 -14.20 -9.31 3.09
CA PRO A 21 -14.65 -9.81 4.38
C PRO A 21 -14.33 -8.80 5.50
N ALA A 22 -15.19 -8.70 6.53
CA ALA A 22 -15.07 -7.66 7.55
C ALA A 22 -13.73 -7.67 8.33
N ASP A 23 -12.98 -8.76 8.24
CA ASP A 23 -11.66 -9.02 8.82
C ASP A 23 -10.48 -8.69 7.88
N VAL A 24 -10.75 -8.33 6.62
CA VAL A 24 -9.75 -7.90 5.63
C VAL A 24 -9.68 -6.37 5.59
N LEU A 25 -8.47 -5.82 5.64
CA LEU A 25 -8.26 -4.38 5.56
C LEU A 25 -8.77 -3.85 4.21
N GLU A 26 -9.34 -2.65 4.22
CA GLU A 26 -9.67 -1.93 2.99
C GLU A 26 -8.44 -1.83 2.07
N ARG A 27 -8.64 -2.05 0.76
CA ARG A 27 -7.57 -2.06 -0.25
C ARG A 27 -6.59 -0.89 -0.13
N ALA A 28 -7.10 0.32 0.06
CA ALA A 28 -6.29 1.53 0.20
C ALA A 28 -5.40 1.46 1.47
N LYS A 29 -5.97 1.00 2.58
CA LYS A 29 -5.24 0.81 3.84
C LYS A 29 -4.20 -0.31 3.72
N PHE A 30 -4.56 -1.43 3.10
CA PHE A 30 -3.63 -2.52 2.86
C PHE A 30 -2.45 -2.08 1.99
N LYS A 31 -2.71 -1.35 0.90
CA LYS A 31 -1.65 -0.78 0.05
C LYS A 31 -0.72 0.13 0.86
N GLN A 32 -1.26 1.03 1.69
CA GLN A 32 -0.46 1.91 2.54
C GLN A 32 0.45 1.13 3.49
N VAL A 33 -0.08 0.11 4.17
CA VAL A 33 0.69 -0.72 5.10
C VAL A 33 1.73 -1.56 4.35
N LEU A 34 1.36 -2.14 3.20
CA LEU A 34 2.26 -2.94 2.38
C LEU A 34 3.42 -2.10 1.84
N LEU A 35 3.18 -0.84 1.45
CA LEU A 35 4.25 0.12 1.12
C LEU A 35 5.20 0.30 2.30
N GLY A 36 4.66 0.52 3.51
CA GLY A 36 5.46 0.63 4.73
C GLY A 36 6.30 -0.63 4.99
N ALA A 37 5.73 -1.82 4.77
CA ALA A 37 6.45 -3.08 4.89
C ALA A 37 7.62 -3.17 3.89
N GLN A 38 7.42 -2.77 2.62
CA GLN A 38 8.51 -2.72 1.63
C GLN A 38 9.65 -1.78 2.06
N LEU A 39 9.32 -0.65 2.69
CA LEU A 39 10.31 0.28 3.24
C LEU A 39 11.04 -0.29 4.46
N VAL A 40 10.35 -1.04 5.32
CA VAL A 40 10.97 -1.78 6.43
C VAL A 40 11.96 -2.81 5.89
N GLU A 41 11.58 -3.62 4.90
CA GLU A 41 12.47 -4.59 4.26
C GLU A 41 13.68 -3.93 3.60
N ALA A 42 13.48 -2.81 2.89
CA ALA A 42 14.58 -2.06 2.29
C ALA A 42 15.57 -1.55 3.34
N ARG A 43 15.07 -1.06 4.49
CA ARG A 43 15.90 -0.62 5.61
C ARG A 43 16.66 -1.79 6.24
N LEU A 44 15.99 -2.91 6.48
CA LEU A 44 16.61 -4.12 7.02
C LEU A 44 17.71 -4.65 6.10
N ASN A 45 17.47 -4.64 4.79
CA ASN A 45 18.47 -5.02 3.80
C ASN A 45 19.68 -4.08 3.85
N GLN A 46 19.45 -2.77 3.89
CA GLN A 46 20.52 -1.78 4.04
C GLN A 46 21.34 -2.02 5.32
N GLU A 47 20.68 -2.16 6.47
CA GLU A 47 21.36 -2.30 7.76
C GLU A 47 22.11 -3.64 7.90
N MET A 48 21.50 -4.76 7.51
CA MET A 48 22.10 -6.09 7.70
C MET A 48 23.07 -6.47 6.58
N VAL A 49 22.76 -6.13 5.33
CA VAL A 49 23.56 -6.58 4.17
C VAL A 49 24.63 -5.57 3.82
N ILE A 50 24.32 -4.27 3.82
CA ILE A 50 25.26 -3.23 3.40
C ILE A 50 26.09 -2.73 4.58
N GLU A 51 25.46 -2.50 5.74
CA GLU A 51 26.14 -1.98 6.93
C GLU A 51 26.65 -3.08 7.87
N HIS A 52 26.34 -4.35 7.56
CA HIS A 52 26.77 -5.53 8.33
C HIS A 52 26.40 -5.47 9.82
N ARG A 53 25.27 -4.82 10.15
CA ARG A 53 24.74 -4.81 11.52
C ARG A 53 24.30 -6.22 11.91
N THR A 54 24.64 -6.63 13.13
CA THR A 54 24.36 -7.98 13.65
C THR A 54 23.12 -8.04 14.54
N ASP A 55 22.60 -6.89 14.96
CA ASP A 55 21.29 -6.82 15.59
C ASP A 55 20.19 -7.06 14.56
N ASN A 56 19.13 -7.75 14.97
CA ASN A 56 17.97 -8.03 14.13
C ASN A 56 16.77 -7.18 14.62
N PRO A 57 16.57 -5.96 14.09
CA PRO A 57 15.51 -5.07 14.53
C PRO A 57 14.15 -5.32 13.83
N VAL A 58 13.99 -6.44 13.10
CA VAL A 58 12.77 -6.75 12.32
C VAL A 58 11.50 -6.55 13.16
N GLU A 59 11.46 -7.16 14.34
CA GLU A 59 10.27 -7.11 15.21
C GLU A 59 9.92 -5.68 15.62
N VAL A 60 10.94 -4.87 15.93
CA VAL A 60 10.77 -3.46 16.32
C VAL A 60 10.21 -2.66 15.15
N TYR A 61 10.75 -2.83 13.94
CA TYR A 61 10.31 -2.06 12.78
C TYR A 61 8.88 -2.38 12.35
N TYR A 62 8.50 -3.67 12.35
CA TYR A 62 7.12 -4.06 12.07
C TYR A 62 6.16 -3.61 13.18
N THR A 63 6.57 -3.68 14.44
CA THR A 63 5.75 -3.18 15.57
C THR A 63 5.47 -1.69 15.43
N GLU A 64 6.49 -0.89 15.13
CA GLU A 64 6.32 0.56 14.92
C GLU A 64 5.51 0.87 13.65
N LEU A 65 5.68 0.10 12.57
CA LEU A 65 4.86 0.22 11.37
C LEU A 65 3.38 0.00 11.69
N PHE A 66 3.04 -1.13 12.31
CA PHE A 66 1.65 -1.48 12.60
C PHE A 66 1.01 -0.51 13.58
N LYS A 67 1.76 -0.07 14.60
CA LYS A 67 1.33 0.97 15.54
C LYS A 67 1.06 2.29 14.83
N LYS A 68 1.96 2.74 13.96
CA LYS A 68 1.79 3.97 13.17
C LYS A 68 0.55 3.89 12.27
N GLU A 69 0.32 2.73 11.69
CA GLU A 69 -0.80 2.50 10.79
C GLU A 69 -2.10 2.14 11.52
N GLY A 70 -2.09 1.94 12.84
CA GLY A 70 -3.29 1.63 13.61
C GLY A 70 -3.90 0.26 13.29
N ILE A 71 -3.06 -0.72 12.98
CA ILE A 71 -3.46 -2.10 12.69
C ILE A 71 -2.68 -3.09 13.56
N THR A 72 -3.11 -4.35 13.60
CA THR A 72 -2.34 -5.45 14.19
C THR A 72 -1.59 -6.26 13.13
N ARG A 73 -0.61 -7.06 13.57
CA ARG A 73 0.10 -8.02 12.71
C ARG A 73 -0.88 -9.01 12.08
N GLU A 74 -1.81 -9.53 12.87
CA GLU A 74 -2.79 -10.53 12.45
C GLU A 74 -3.70 -9.97 11.35
N GLN A 75 -4.14 -8.71 11.47
CA GLN A 75 -4.92 -8.04 10.42
C GLN A 75 -4.13 -7.92 9.11
N PHE A 76 -2.85 -7.55 9.19
CA PHE A 76 -1.99 -7.48 8.01
C PHE A 76 -1.79 -8.86 7.36
N GLU A 77 -1.42 -9.87 8.14
CA GLU A 77 -1.17 -11.24 7.63
C GLU A 77 -2.43 -11.88 7.06
N HIS A 78 -3.57 -11.69 7.71
CA HIS A 78 -4.86 -12.16 7.23
C HIS A 78 -5.23 -11.50 5.90
N THR A 79 -5.13 -10.17 5.83
CA THR A 79 -5.39 -9.40 4.60
C THR A 79 -4.44 -9.79 3.47
N TYR A 80 -3.15 -9.96 3.79
CA TYR A 80 -2.15 -10.37 2.82
C TYR A 80 -2.50 -11.73 2.22
N ARG A 81 -2.86 -12.71 3.07
CA ARG A 81 -3.31 -14.04 2.65
C ARG A 81 -4.54 -13.96 1.74
N PHE A 82 -5.53 -13.15 2.10
CA PHE A 82 -6.70 -12.90 1.26
C PHE A 82 -6.26 -12.45 -0.15
N TYR A 83 -5.42 -11.42 -0.27
CA TYR A 83 -4.98 -10.94 -1.58
C TYR A 83 -4.08 -11.93 -2.33
N THR A 84 -3.34 -12.82 -1.64
CA THR A 84 -2.60 -13.90 -2.33
C THR A 84 -3.52 -14.91 -3.03
N GLU A 85 -4.73 -15.11 -2.52
CA GLU A 85 -5.76 -15.93 -3.16
C GLU A 85 -6.47 -15.18 -4.31
N HIS A 86 -6.26 -13.87 -4.41
CA HIS A 86 -6.81 -12.97 -5.44
C HIS A 86 -5.69 -12.33 -6.28
N PRO A 87 -4.93 -13.14 -7.06
CA PRO A 87 -3.68 -12.69 -7.68
C PRO A 87 -3.84 -11.54 -8.67
N ALA A 88 -5.00 -11.42 -9.34
CA ALA A 88 -5.28 -10.30 -10.24
C ALA A 88 -5.35 -8.97 -9.47
N GLU A 89 -6.02 -8.95 -8.32
CA GLU A 89 -6.13 -7.76 -7.48
C GLU A 89 -4.80 -7.41 -6.81
N LEU A 90 -4.08 -8.43 -6.32
CA LEU A 90 -2.75 -8.25 -5.74
C LEU A 90 -1.77 -7.66 -6.75
N LYS A 91 -1.82 -8.10 -8.02
CA LYS A 91 -1.01 -7.54 -9.10
C LYS A 91 -1.25 -6.03 -9.25
N VAL A 92 -2.51 -5.60 -9.30
CA VAL A 92 -2.85 -4.18 -9.42
C VAL A 92 -2.35 -3.40 -8.20
N ILE A 93 -2.46 -3.96 -6.99
CA ILE A 93 -1.90 -3.32 -5.78
C ILE A 93 -0.38 -3.15 -5.89
N TYR A 94 0.35 -4.15 -6.40
CA TYR A 94 1.79 -4.04 -6.62
C TYR A 94 2.15 -3.03 -7.72
N GLU A 95 1.39 -2.97 -8.80
CA GLU A 95 1.59 -1.95 -9.85
C GLU A 95 1.45 -0.53 -9.28
N GLU A 96 0.42 -0.29 -8.45
CA GLU A 96 0.25 0.99 -7.75
C GLU A 96 1.36 1.27 -6.73
N LEU A 97 1.86 0.24 -6.04
CA LEU A 97 2.98 0.37 -5.09
C LEU A 97 4.27 0.81 -5.78
N ILE A 98 4.57 0.25 -6.95
CA ILE A 98 5.77 0.62 -7.73
C ILE A 98 5.70 2.10 -8.10
N VAL A 99 4.55 2.57 -8.60
CA VAL A 99 4.36 4.00 -8.95
C VAL A 99 4.55 4.91 -7.73
N GLU A 100 4.04 4.53 -6.56
CA GLU A 100 4.22 5.32 -5.34
C GLU A 100 5.68 5.31 -4.85
N LEU A 101 6.37 4.17 -4.94
CA LEU A 101 7.79 4.06 -4.61
C LEU A 101 8.67 4.93 -5.51
N ASP A 102 8.40 4.95 -6.81
CA ASP A 102 9.13 5.80 -7.75
C ASP A 102 8.86 7.28 -7.47
N SER A 103 7.61 7.64 -7.19
CA SER A 103 7.24 9.00 -6.78
C SER A 103 7.95 9.42 -5.47
N LEU A 104 8.06 8.51 -4.50
CA LEU A 104 8.80 8.74 -3.25
C LEU A 104 10.29 8.96 -3.51
N LYS A 105 10.90 8.16 -4.39
CA LYS A 105 12.30 8.30 -4.79
C LYS A 105 12.57 9.66 -5.43
N GLU A 106 11.74 10.08 -6.38
CA GLU A 106 11.88 11.37 -7.05
C GLU A 106 11.84 12.52 -6.04
N ARG A 107 10.85 12.51 -5.13
CA ARG A 107 10.76 13.50 -4.04
C ARG A 107 12.00 13.51 -3.14
N ALA A 108 12.52 12.33 -2.79
CA ALA A 108 13.71 12.22 -1.96
C ALA A 108 15.01 12.63 -2.68
N VAL A 109 15.08 12.54 -4.01
CA VAL A 109 16.19 13.08 -4.81
C VAL A 109 16.12 14.61 -4.84
N ASP A 110 14.94 15.17 -5.10
CA ASP A 110 14.73 16.62 -5.15
C ASP A 110 15.09 17.30 -3.81
N GLN A 111 14.65 16.74 -2.69
CA GLN A 111 14.99 17.23 -1.36
C GLN A 111 16.50 17.23 -1.05
N ARG A 112 17.29 16.34 -1.67
CA ARG A 112 18.75 16.29 -1.53
C ARG A 112 19.47 17.30 -2.44
N ALA A 113 18.80 17.79 -3.48
CA ALA A 113 19.33 18.76 -4.42
C ALA A 113 19.25 20.21 -3.92
N VAL A 114 18.48 20.47 -2.84
CA VAL A 114 18.42 21.78 -2.18
C VAL A 114 19.72 22.01 -1.39
N PRO A 115 20.56 23.00 -1.75
CA PRO A 115 21.76 23.31 -0.99
C PRO A 115 21.38 23.82 0.41
N ARG A 116 22.01 23.25 1.45
CA ARG A 116 21.85 23.65 2.85
C ARG A 116 22.54 24.98 3.14
#